data_AF-H0HU68-F1
#
_entry.id   AF-H0HU68-F1
#
_cell.length_a   1.000
_cell.length_b   1.000
_cell.length_c   1.000
_cell.angle_alpha   90.00
_cell.angle_beta   90.00
_cell.angle_gamma   90.00
#
_symmetry.space_group_name_H-M   'P 1'
#
loop_
_entity.id
_entity.type
_entity.pdbx_description
1 polymer ?
#
loop_
_entity_poly.entity_id
_entity_poly.type
_entity_poly.pdbx_seq_one_letter_code
_entity_poly.pdbx_strand_id
1 'polypeptide(L)'
;MSKRVIHRALGVMPLIAVLGVAAALAGQAASADGLLACEFRAGAADGMTTIEGIVHATDAVEGSYRLSVDGGGGAGSVRINQAGAFYATPDAPATLGQVMLDSGGTYDAHLEVSGAGSTVICEELIGGRI
;
A
#
# COMPACT_ATOMS: atom_id res chain seq x y z
N MET A 1 -25.88 -13.07 71.16
CA MET A 1 -26.83 -13.76 70.27
C MET A 1 -27.31 -12.76 69.22
N SER A 2 -26.74 -12.87 68.01
CA SER A 2 -27.10 -12.30 66.70
C SER A 2 -27.68 -10.87 66.57
N LYS A 3 -26.99 -10.01 65.79
CA LYS A 3 -27.63 -9.12 64.79
C LYS A 3 -26.61 -8.52 63.78
N ARG A 4 -26.54 -9.18 62.62
CA ARG A 4 -26.47 -8.72 61.21
C ARG A 4 -25.66 -7.45 60.82
N VAL A 5 -24.59 -7.73 60.07
CA VAL A 5 -24.28 -7.28 58.68
C VAL A 5 -24.43 -5.80 58.31
N ILE A 6 -23.31 -5.16 57.91
CA ILE A 6 -23.30 -4.13 56.86
C ILE A 6 -22.03 -4.29 56.01
N HIS A 7 -22.21 -4.69 54.74
CA HIS A 7 -21.14 -4.90 53.77
C HIS A 7 -20.60 -3.53 53.33
N ARG A 8 -19.30 -3.29 53.55
CA ARG A 8 -18.61 -2.16 52.91
C ARG A 8 -18.31 -2.55 51.47
N ALA A 9 -19.08 -1.96 50.56
CA ALA A 9 -18.89 -2.06 49.12
C ALA A 9 -17.48 -1.54 48.76
N LEU A 10 -16.60 -2.46 48.39
CA LEU A 10 -15.36 -2.18 47.68
C LEU A 10 -15.45 -2.96 46.37
N GLY A 11 -15.68 -2.28 45.27
CA GLY A 11 -15.95 -2.91 43.97
C GLY A 11 -15.63 -1.94 42.86
N VAL A 12 -14.38 -2.02 42.42
CA VAL A 12 -13.70 -1.23 41.38
C VAL A 12 -14.50 -1.14 40.08
N MET A 13 -14.60 0.06 39.53
CA MET A 13 -15.17 0.40 38.23
C MET A 13 -14.20 -0.04 37.12
N PRO A 14 -14.55 -0.98 36.22
CA PRO A 14 -13.68 -1.30 35.11
C PRO A 14 -13.84 -0.21 34.04
N LEU A 15 -12.78 0.58 33.88
CA LEU A 15 -12.58 1.46 32.73
C LEU A 15 -12.29 0.55 31.52
N ILE A 16 -13.30 0.27 30.70
CA ILE A 16 -13.11 -0.49 29.47
C ILE A 16 -12.44 0.45 28.45
N ALA A 17 -11.11 0.37 28.38
CA ALA A 17 -10.33 0.96 27.31
C ALA A 17 -10.63 0.16 26.02
N VAL A 18 -11.45 0.73 25.15
CA VAL A 18 -11.63 0.21 23.79
C VAL A 18 -10.33 0.51 23.04
N LEU A 19 -9.45 -0.49 22.95
CA LEU A 19 -8.34 -0.45 21.99
C LEU A 19 -8.95 -0.40 20.59
N GLY A 20 -8.74 0.72 19.90
CA GLY A 20 -9.05 0.84 18.48
C GLY A 20 -8.18 -0.13 17.69
N VAL A 21 -8.80 -1.17 17.14
CA VAL A 21 -8.17 -2.01 16.13
C VAL A 21 -8.22 -1.22 14.84
N ALA A 22 -7.13 -0.55 14.49
CA ALA A 22 -6.93 -0.03 13.14
C ALA A 22 -6.72 -1.25 12.22
N ALA A 23 -7.81 -1.74 11.64
CA ALA A 23 -7.71 -2.67 10.52
C ALA A 23 -7.16 -1.88 9.33
N ALA A 24 -5.86 -2.00 9.07
CA ALA A 24 -5.30 -1.65 7.78
C ALA A 24 -5.98 -2.58 6.76
N LEU A 25 -6.94 -2.04 6.02
CA LEU A 25 -7.43 -2.67 4.80
C LEU A 25 -6.27 -2.57 3.81
N ALA A 26 -5.39 -3.57 3.81
CA ALA A 26 -4.53 -3.81 2.66
C ALA A 26 -5.47 -3.87 1.46
N GLY A 27 -5.29 -3.00 0.47
CA GLY A 27 -6.04 -3.09 -0.78
C GLY A 27 -5.76 -4.46 -1.37
N GLN A 28 -6.77 -5.32 -1.45
CA GLN A 28 -6.67 -6.53 -2.25
C GLN A 28 -6.63 -6.06 -3.72
N ALA A 29 -5.42 -5.93 -4.27
CA ALA A 29 -5.24 -5.87 -5.70
C ALA A 29 -5.81 -7.17 -6.28
N ALA A 30 -6.95 -7.05 -6.94
CA ALA A 30 -7.50 -8.14 -7.72
C ALA A 30 -6.57 -8.37 -8.91
N SER A 31 -5.96 -9.54 -9.00
CA SER A 31 -5.62 -10.10 -10.31
C SER A 31 -5.70 -11.62 -10.24
N ALA A 32 -6.44 -12.11 -11.22
CA ALA A 32 -6.75 -13.49 -11.46
C ALA A 32 -5.49 -14.35 -11.63
N ASP A 33 -5.66 -15.65 -11.42
CA ASP A 33 -4.79 -16.76 -11.83
C ASP A 33 -4.10 -16.47 -13.18
N GLY A 34 -2.93 -15.81 -13.15
CA GLY A 34 -2.37 -15.11 -14.31
C GLY A 34 -0.85 -15.06 -14.24
N LEU A 35 -0.20 -15.10 -15.41
CA LEU A 35 1.26 -15.13 -15.57
C LEU A 35 1.97 -13.88 -15.04
N LEU A 36 1.22 -12.80 -14.81
CA LEU A 36 1.71 -11.52 -14.31
C LEU A 36 0.87 -11.07 -13.11
N ALA A 37 1.53 -10.45 -12.15
CA ALA A 37 0.92 -9.65 -11.09
C ALA A 37 1.72 -8.37 -10.91
N CYS A 38 1.08 -7.29 -10.48
CA CYS A 38 1.77 -6.06 -10.11
C CYS A 38 1.46 -5.69 -8.66
N GLU A 39 2.29 -4.84 -8.08
CA GLU A 39 2.05 -4.19 -6.80
C GLU A 39 2.80 -2.86 -6.73
N PHE A 40 2.44 -2.04 -5.74
CA PHE A 40 3.27 -0.93 -5.32
C PHE A 40 3.98 -1.27 -4.01
N ARG A 41 5.23 -0.82 -3.91
CA ARG A 41 5.93 -0.72 -2.63
C ARG A 41 6.11 0.75 -2.32
N ALA A 42 5.49 1.20 -1.24
CA ALA A 42 5.61 2.56 -0.75
C ALA A 42 6.21 2.63 0.65
N GLY A 43 6.97 3.68 0.92
CA GLY A 43 7.54 3.93 2.24
C GLY A 43 7.90 5.39 2.46
N ALA A 44 7.77 5.87 3.69
CA ALA A 44 8.13 7.23 4.08
C ALA A 44 9.40 7.23 4.95
N ALA A 45 10.43 7.97 4.53
CA ALA A 45 11.69 8.15 5.24
C ALA A 45 12.31 9.51 4.91
N ASP A 46 12.98 10.14 5.88
CA ASP A 46 13.73 11.40 5.69
C ASP A 46 12.92 12.54 5.06
N GLY A 47 11.62 12.61 5.37
CA GLY A 47 10.72 13.63 4.83
C GLY A 47 10.23 13.34 3.41
N MET A 48 10.56 12.18 2.85
CA MET A 48 10.19 11.76 1.50
C MET A 48 9.33 10.49 1.51
N THR A 49 8.36 10.40 0.62
CA THR A 49 7.64 9.18 0.25
C THR A 49 8.27 8.59 -1.00
N THR A 50 8.76 7.37 -0.91
CA THR A 50 9.22 6.58 -2.07
C THR A 50 8.09 5.68 -2.54
N ILE A 51 7.86 5.63 -3.85
CA ILE A 51 6.89 4.74 -4.48
C ILE A 51 7.61 3.96 -5.58
N GLU A 52 7.56 2.64 -5.49
CA GLU A 52 8.09 1.70 -6.47
C GLU A 52 6.96 0.90 -7.10
N GLY A 53 6.95 0.82 -8.43
CA GLY A 53 6.11 -0.14 -9.14
C GLY A 53 6.87 -1.46 -9.29
N ILE A 54 6.25 -2.58 -8.96
CA ILE A 54 6.87 -3.91 -9.06
C ILE A 54 5.98 -4.81 -9.90
N VAL A 55 6.58 -5.61 -10.78
CA VAL A 55 5.91 -6.72 -11.47
C VAL A 55 6.51 -8.06 -11.02
N HIS A 56 5.62 -9.00 -10.75
CA HIS A 56 5.91 -10.40 -10.51
C HIS A 56 5.44 -11.21 -11.71
N ALA A 57 6.21 -12.25 -12.07
CA ALA A 57 5.86 -13.14 -13.17
C ALA A 57 6.04 -14.60 -12.74
N THR A 58 5.13 -15.50 -13.15
CA THR A 58 5.26 -16.94 -12.86
C THR A 58 6.02 -17.71 -13.93
N ASP A 59 6.40 -17.03 -15.02
CA ASP A 59 7.35 -17.49 -16.05
C ASP A 59 8.28 -16.33 -16.45
N ALA A 60 9.31 -16.61 -17.23
CA ALA A 60 10.15 -15.56 -17.83
C ALA A 60 9.34 -14.73 -18.84
N VAL A 61 9.20 -13.43 -18.59
CA VAL A 61 8.41 -12.52 -19.42
C VAL A 61 9.19 -11.26 -19.73
N GLU A 62 9.25 -10.93 -21.02
CA GLU A 62 9.58 -9.59 -21.50
C GLU A 62 8.28 -8.82 -21.76
N GLY A 63 8.27 -7.54 -21.42
CA GLY A 63 7.08 -6.72 -21.57
C GLY A 63 7.36 -5.24 -21.51
N SER A 64 6.29 -4.47 -21.35
CA SER A 64 6.34 -3.03 -21.18
C SER A 64 5.39 -2.57 -20.09
N TYR A 65 5.67 -1.42 -19.51
CA TYR A 65 4.83 -0.83 -18.48
C TYR A 65 4.57 0.65 -18.71
N ARG A 66 3.55 1.17 -18.04
CA ARG A 66 3.29 2.59 -17.84
C ARG A 66 2.98 2.86 -16.37
N LEU A 67 3.81 3.66 -15.73
CA LEU A 67 3.63 4.14 -14.37
C LEU A 67 3.18 5.60 -14.41
N SER A 68 2.03 5.88 -13.81
CA SER A 68 1.54 7.24 -13.56
C SER A 68 1.44 7.47 -12.06
N VAL A 69 1.91 8.62 -11.60
CA VAL A 69 1.71 9.06 -10.22
C VAL A 69 1.25 10.50 -10.24
N ASP A 70 0.04 10.74 -9.73
CA ASP A 70 -0.54 12.07 -9.57
C ASP A 70 -0.74 12.38 -8.11
N GLY A 71 -0.59 13.63 -7.69
CA GLY A 71 -0.95 13.99 -6.34
C GLY A 71 -0.26 15.24 -5.86
N GLY A 72 -0.14 15.38 -4.55
CA GLY A 72 0.44 16.56 -3.95
C GLY A 72 0.12 16.73 -2.48
N GLY A 73 0.76 17.74 -1.90
CA GLY A 73 0.61 18.14 -0.50
C GLY A 73 0.90 19.63 -0.31
N GLY A 74 1.28 20.02 0.91
CA GLY A 74 1.57 21.42 1.23
C GLY A 74 2.69 22.05 0.38
N ALA A 75 3.59 21.23 -0.17
CA ALA A 75 4.70 21.66 -1.02
C ALA A 75 4.33 21.84 -2.51
N GLY A 76 3.12 21.46 -2.93
CA GLY A 76 2.67 21.55 -4.32
C GLY A 76 2.14 20.23 -4.86
N SER A 77 1.87 20.21 -6.17
CA SER A 77 1.40 19.02 -6.88
C SER A 77 2.47 18.43 -7.79
N VAL A 78 2.33 17.14 -8.08
CA VAL A 78 3.21 16.38 -8.94
C VAL A 78 2.37 15.57 -9.92
N ARG A 79 2.90 15.42 -11.14
CA ARG A 79 2.38 14.50 -12.15
C ARG A 79 3.56 13.82 -12.83
N ILE A 80 3.68 12.52 -12.62
CA ILE A 80 4.74 11.68 -13.19
C ILE A 80 4.11 10.70 -14.15
N ASN A 81 4.76 10.52 -15.30
CA ASN A 81 4.41 9.50 -16.27
C ASN A 81 5.71 8.88 -16.79
N GLN A 82 5.91 7.59 -16.52
CA GLN A 82 7.08 6.83 -16.92
C GLN A 82 6.63 5.59 -17.67
N ALA A 83 7.40 5.20 -18.67
CA ALA A 83 7.16 3.98 -19.42
C ALA A 83 8.48 3.35 -19.79
N GLY A 84 8.50 2.03 -19.91
CA GLY A 84 9.69 1.31 -20.26
C GLY A 84 9.43 -0.14 -20.60
N ALA A 85 10.48 -0.80 -21.06
CA ALA A 85 10.52 -2.25 -21.16
C ALA A 85 10.95 -2.85 -19.82
N PHE A 86 10.59 -4.12 -19.59
CA PHE A 86 11.06 -4.88 -18.45
C PHE A 86 11.30 -6.35 -18.83
N TYR A 87 12.05 -7.03 -17.97
CA TYR A 87 12.18 -8.47 -17.98
C TYR A 87 12.02 -8.98 -16.54
N ALA A 88 11.14 -9.95 -16.33
CA ALA A 88 10.89 -10.55 -15.03
C ALA A 88 10.91 -12.07 -15.14
N THR A 89 11.26 -12.74 -14.04
CA THR A 89 11.24 -14.20 -13.91
C THR A 89 10.66 -14.58 -12.54
N PRO A 90 10.30 -15.86 -12.31
CA PRO A 90 9.74 -16.30 -11.03
C PRO A 90 10.59 -15.97 -9.80
N ASP A 91 11.91 -16.00 -9.97
CA ASP A 91 12.87 -15.74 -8.89
C ASP A 91 13.37 -14.29 -8.86
N ALA A 92 13.03 -13.49 -9.87
CA ALA A 92 13.46 -12.10 -10.00
C ALA A 92 12.33 -11.22 -10.53
N PRO A 93 11.48 -10.70 -9.63
CA PRO A 93 10.54 -9.62 -9.92
C PRO A 93 11.28 -8.38 -10.43
N ALA A 94 10.62 -7.58 -11.27
CA ALA A 94 11.21 -6.38 -11.84
C ALA A 94 10.64 -5.11 -11.21
N THR A 95 11.51 -4.18 -10.84
CA THR A 95 11.12 -2.81 -10.48
C THR A 95 10.91 -2.00 -11.75
N LEU A 96 9.68 -1.53 -11.94
CA LEU A 96 9.20 -0.80 -13.11
C LEU A 96 9.31 0.72 -12.96
N GLY A 97 10.07 1.18 -11.97
CA GLY A 97 10.26 2.61 -11.71
C GLY A 97 10.20 2.90 -10.22
N GLN A 98 10.88 3.98 -9.85
CA GLN A 98 10.92 4.49 -8.49
C GLN A 98 10.76 6.01 -8.57
N VAL A 99 9.93 6.56 -7.70
CA VAL A 99 9.77 8.00 -7.54
C VAL A 99 9.91 8.38 -6.07
N MET A 100 10.51 9.53 -5.81
CA MET A 100 10.61 10.11 -4.48
C MET A 100 9.84 11.42 -4.46
N LEU A 101 8.92 11.53 -3.51
CA LEU A 101 7.94 12.62 -3.39
C LEU A 101 7.96 13.14 -1.96
N ASP A 102 7.29 14.26 -1.69
CA ASP A 102 7.18 14.81 -0.34
C ASP A 102 6.34 13.90 0.58
N SER A 103 6.77 13.71 1.83
CA SER A 103 6.09 12.79 2.77
C SER A 103 4.74 13.28 3.32
N GLY A 104 4.34 14.53 3.03
CA GLY A 104 3.06 15.11 3.45
C GLY A 104 1.95 15.05 2.39
N GLY A 105 2.22 14.49 1.21
CA GLY A 105 1.24 14.41 0.12
C GLY A 105 0.33 13.18 0.17
N THR A 106 -0.72 13.24 -0.64
CA THR A 106 -1.49 12.06 -1.08
C THR A 106 -1.22 11.87 -2.56
N TYR A 107 -0.93 10.63 -2.96
CA TYR A 107 -0.53 10.25 -4.31
C TYR A 107 -1.39 9.11 -4.81
N ASP A 108 -2.03 9.33 -5.95
CA ASP A 108 -2.70 8.30 -6.73
C ASP A 108 -1.66 7.67 -7.68
N ALA A 109 -1.37 6.39 -7.47
CA ALA A 109 -0.43 5.64 -8.28
C ALA A 109 -1.17 4.62 -9.14
N HIS A 110 -0.88 4.63 -10.44
CA HIS A 110 -1.44 3.73 -11.43
C HIS A 110 -0.32 3.06 -12.23
N LEU A 111 -0.31 1.73 -12.26
CA LEU A 111 0.68 0.93 -12.97
C LEU A 111 -0.01 -0.03 -13.92
N GLU A 112 0.17 0.18 -15.21
CA GLU A 112 -0.25 -0.74 -16.27
C GLU A 112 0.97 -1.55 -16.71
N VAL A 113 0.83 -2.88 -16.74
CA VAL A 113 1.89 -3.79 -17.17
C VAL A 113 1.35 -4.72 -18.25
N SER A 114 2.04 -4.77 -19.38
CA SER A 114 1.68 -5.64 -20.51
C SER A 114 2.80 -6.61 -20.84
N GLY A 115 2.48 -7.90 -20.90
CA GLY A 115 3.41 -8.99 -21.18
C GLY A 115 2.69 -10.34 -21.13
N ALA A 116 3.31 -11.40 -21.66
CA ALA A 116 2.73 -12.75 -21.69
C ALA A 116 1.31 -12.82 -22.32
N GLY A 117 1.00 -11.94 -23.28
CA GLY A 117 -0.31 -11.85 -23.92
C GLY A 117 -1.43 -11.29 -23.03
N SER A 118 -1.09 -10.71 -21.88
CA SER A 118 -2.03 -10.13 -20.92
C SER A 118 -1.62 -8.71 -20.50
N THR A 119 -2.57 -7.98 -19.93
CA THR A 119 -2.34 -6.69 -19.29
C THR A 119 -2.91 -6.75 -17.87
N VAL A 120 -2.11 -6.36 -16.89
CA VAL A 120 -2.51 -6.23 -15.48
C VAL A 120 -2.38 -4.77 -15.06
N ILE A 121 -3.29 -4.32 -14.18
CA ILE A 121 -3.35 -2.95 -13.71
C ILE A 121 -3.38 -2.96 -12.19
N CYS A 122 -2.53 -2.12 -11.59
CA CYS A 122 -2.49 -1.87 -10.16
C CYS A 122 -2.73 -0.39 -9.88
N GLU A 123 -3.60 -0.12 -8.93
CA GLU A 123 -3.96 1.22 -8.49
C GLU A 123 -3.85 1.28 -6.96
N GLU A 124 -3.17 2.30 -6.44
CA GLU A 124 -3.05 2.51 -5.00
C GLU A 124 -3.03 3.99 -4.66
N LEU A 125 -3.78 4.35 -3.61
CA LEU A 125 -3.71 5.67 -2.99
C LEU A 125 -2.69 5.64 -1.85
N ILE A 126 -1.58 6.34 -2.03
CA ILE A 126 -0.41 6.32 -1.15
C ILE A 126 -0.31 7.66 -0.41
N GLY A 127 -0.20 7.60 0.92
CA GLY A 127 -0.15 8.80 1.78
C GLY A 127 -1.53 9.31 2.19
N GLY A 128 -1.58 10.48 2.82
CA GLY A 128 -2.79 11.03 3.42
C GLY A 128 -3.24 10.30 4.70
N ARG A 129 -2.78 10.79 5.86
CA ARG A 129 -3.08 10.30 7.23
C ARG A 129 -2.60 8.87 7.51
N ILE A 130 -1.39 8.79 8.06
CA ILE A 130 -1.04 7.77 9.07
C ILE A 130 -1.11 8.41 10.45
#